data_AF-A0A9J6AK59-F1
#
_entry.id   AF-A0A9J6AK59-F1
#
_cell.length_a   1.000
_cell.length_b   1.000
_cell.length_c   1.000
_cell.angle_alpha   90.00
_cell.angle_beta   90.00
_cell.angle_gamma   90.00
#
_symmetry.space_group_name_H-M   'P 1'
#
loop_
_entity.id
_entity.type
_entity.pdbx_description
1 polymer ?
#
loop_
_entity_poly.entity_id
_entity_poly.type
_entity_poly.pdbx_seq_one_letter_code
_entity_poly.pdbx_strand_id
1 'polypeptide(L)'
;MGSFFSKQVQRRKSIHTQKKLLYDLKEKNNTDFPGSDYHSDDRKNWMSTFVLEKLNINKIIWPGTHDSATNKIGIPFISRPFARTQSLSIYKQLVMGTRVLDIRVQEDSRICHGILVSYHVDVVINDVKKFLSETQSEIIILEIRTEFGHEDPPEFDKYLEDHLGEFLIHQDDSVFNKTVAELLPKRVICVWKPRKSPQPKHGSSLWSAGYLKDNWIDTDLPETKFESNLKYLSEQPSVTSRKYFYRVENTVTPQADNPVLCVKPVTNRIRPYGRLFINESISRGIVKMGSFLSKQMERRKAISTQKKLLCDLKEKDSTDFPGCDHCPEDRKNWMSTLALDKLHVNKMVWPGTHDSATNKIGIPFISRPFARTQSLSIYNQLVMGTRVLDIRVQKDGRVCHGILVSYNVDAVISDVKKFLSETQSEIIILEIRTEFGHDDPPEFDKYLENQLGEFLIHQDDSVFNKTVAEILPKRVICVWKPRKSPQPKHGSPLWSAGYLKDNWIDTDLPETKFESNMKHLSEQQPVTSRKYFYRVENTVTPQADNPVLCVKPVTNRIRPHARLFIKECICRGYGDRLQIYSTDFIDEDFVDACIGLTNARIEGKL
;
A
#
# COMPACT_ATOMS: atom_id res chain seq x y z
N MET A 1 49.80 29.35 -3.80
CA MET A 1 48.55 29.29 -3.00
C MET A 1 47.28 29.62 -3.79
N GLY A 2 47.25 30.63 -4.68
CA GLY A 2 46.02 31.02 -5.41
C GLY A 2 45.36 29.93 -6.30
N SER A 3 46.15 29.04 -6.92
CA SER A 3 45.65 27.96 -7.79
C SER A 3 44.89 26.86 -7.01
N PHE A 4 45.35 26.49 -5.82
CA PHE A 4 44.72 25.44 -5.01
C PHE A 4 43.38 25.89 -4.41
N PHE A 5 43.32 27.13 -3.90
CA PHE A 5 42.08 27.71 -3.38
C PHE A 5 41.02 27.88 -4.49
N SER A 6 41.43 28.30 -5.68
CA SER A 6 40.55 28.37 -6.86
C SER A 6 39.93 27.01 -7.21
N LYS A 7 40.73 25.93 -7.20
CA LYS A 7 40.26 24.55 -7.41
C LYS A 7 39.24 24.11 -6.36
N GLN A 8 39.48 24.39 -5.08
CA GLN A 8 38.54 24.07 -4.00
C GLN A 8 37.18 24.79 -4.16
N VAL A 9 37.20 26.07 -4.57
CA VAL A 9 35.98 26.85 -4.82
C VAL A 9 35.20 26.28 -6.00
N GLN A 10 35.88 25.96 -7.11
CA GLN A 10 35.25 25.33 -8.28
C GLN A 10 34.63 23.97 -7.91
N ARG A 11 35.36 23.12 -7.16
CA ARG A 11 34.86 21.81 -6.70
C ARG A 11 33.59 21.94 -5.87
N ARG A 12 33.53 22.89 -4.92
CA ARG A 12 32.33 23.16 -4.11
C ARG A 12 31.12 23.54 -4.97
N LYS A 13 31.31 24.37 -5.99
CA LYS A 13 30.25 24.73 -6.94
C LYS A 13 29.74 23.50 -7.68
N SER A 14 30.64 22.66 -8.22
CA SER A 14 30.25 21.43 -8.92
C SER A 14 29.46 20.46 -8.04
N ILE A 15 29.89 20.26 -6.78
CA ILE A 15 29.17 19.42 -5.81
C ILE A 15 27.76 19.96 -5.55
N HIS A 16 27.63 21.28 -5.37
CA HIS A 16 26.33 21.91 -5.12
C HIS A 16 25.38 21.73 -6.31
N THR A 17 25.86 22.00 -7.53
CA THR A 17 25.08 21.84 -8.77
C THR A 17 24.59 20.39 -8.92
N GLN A 18 25.47 19.40 -8.74
CA GLN A 18 25.07 17.99 -8.89
C GLN A 18 24.09 17.50 -7.82
N LYS A 19 24.23 17.97 -6.58
CA LYS A 19 23.23 17.70 -5.54
C LYS A 19 21.85 18.23 -5.92
N LYS A 20 21.82 19.44 -6.49
CA LYS A 20 20.57 20.05 -6.96
C LYS A 20 19.95 19.23 -8.08
N LEU A 21 20.72 18.77 -9.07
CA LEU A 21 20.23 17.91 -10.15
C LEU A 21 19.54 16.64 -9.63
N LEU A 22 20.16 15.93 -8.68
CA LEU A 22 19.55 14.72 -8.08
C LEU A 22 18.32 15.04 -7.24
N TYR A 23 18.31 16.18 -6.55
CA TYR A 23 17.14 16.63 -5.80
C TYR A 23 15.97 16.93 -6.75
N ASP A 24 16.19 17.73 -7.78
CA ASP A 24 15.18 18.09 -8.77
C ASP A 24 14.65 16.85 -9.51
N LEU A 25 15.52 15.88 -9.83
CA LEU A 25 15.12 14.60 -10.41
C LEU A 25 14.24 13.79 -9.46
N LYS A 26 14.56 13.78 -8.16
CA LYS A 26 13.76 13.10 -7.12
C LYS A 26 12.39 13.76 -6.90
N GLU A 27 12.28 15.07 -7.02
CA GLU A 27 10.99 15.78 -6.91
C GLU A 27 10.12 15.54 -8.14
N LYS A 28 10.73 15.47 -9.33
CA LYS A 28 10.03 15.20 -10.58
C LYS A 28 9.54 13.75 -10.69
N ASN A 29 10.34 12.80 -10.22
CA ASN A 29 10.08 11.37 -10.36
C ASN A 29 9.79 10.74 -9.00
N ASN A 30 8.70 9.99 -8.87
CA ASN A 30 8.41 9.31 -7.59
C ASN A 30 9.52 8.30 -7.22
N THR A 31 9.53 7.84 -5.97
CA THR A 31 10.45 6.78 -5.51
C THR A 31 9.76 5.45 -5.30
N ASP A 32 8.61 5.29 -5.96
CA ASP A 32 7.76 4.11 -5.88
C ASP A 32 7.98 3.21 -7.08
N PHE A 33 8.36 1.98 -6.79
CA PHE A 33 8.59 0.91 -7.76
C PHE A 33 7.90 -0.36 -7.23
N PRO A 34 7.68 -1.40 -8.05
CA PRO A 34 7.06 -2.63 -7.56
C PRO A 34 7.85 -3.24 -6.39
N GLY A 35 7.15 -3.52 -5.28
CA GLY A 35 7.77 -3.97 -4.03
C GLY A 35 8.32 -2.85 -3.13
N SER A 36 8.20 -1.57 -3.50
CA SER A 36 8.71 -0.45 -2.69
C SER A 36 7.96 -0.22 -1.37
N ASP A 37 6.76 -0.82 -1.25
CA ASP A 37 5.88 -0.90 -0.08
C ASP A 37 6.10 -2.16 0.76
N TYR A 38 6.92 -3.09 0.29
CA TYR A 38 7.30 -4.27 1.06
C TYR A 38 8.21 -3.87 2.22
N HIS A 39 7.77 -4.21 3.43
CA HIS A 39 8.53 -4.05 4.64
C HIS A 39 8.55 -5.40 5.36
N SER A 40 9.73 -6.01 5.48
CA SER A 40 9.88 -7.23 6.27
C SER A 40 9.89 -6.87 7.75
N ASP A 41 8.97 -7.46 8.50
CA ASP A 41 8.91 -7.35 9.97
C ASP A 41 10.08 -8.11 10.63
N ASP A 42 10.67 -9.09 9.93
CA ASP A 42 11.89 -9.80 10.33
C ASP A 42 13.01 -9.65 9.29
N ARG A 43 13.75 -8.55 9.39
CA ARG A 43 14.91 -8.27 8.52
C ARG A 43 16.05 -9.28 8.72
N LYS A 44 16.09 -10.00 9.83
CA LYS A 44 17.13 -11.00 10.08
C LYS A 44 16.88 -12.24 9.22
N ASN A 45 15.62 -12.65 9.07
CA ASN A 45 15.21 -13.84 8.31
C ASN A 45 14.41 -13.50 7.05
N TRP A 46 14.76 -12.41 6.36
CA TRP A 46 13.92 -11.89 5.28
C TRP A 46 13.81 -12.86 4.09
N MET A 47 14.76 -13.76 3.84
CA MET A 47 14.64 -14.73 2.74
C MET A 47 13.57 -15.79 3.04
N SER A 48 13.37 -16.12 4.32
CA SER A 48 12.36 -17.11 4.77
C SER A 48 10.91 -16.69 4.48
N THR A 49 10.67 -15.41 4.20
CA THR A 49 9.32 -14.91 3.86
C THR A 49 8.94 -15.21 2.41
N PHE A 50 9.86 -15.73 1.59
CA PHE A 50 9.61 -16.13 0.21
C PHE A 50 9.40 -17.64 0.09
N VAL A 51 8.77 -18.05 -1.01
CA VAL A 51 8.71 -19.47 -1.41
C VAL A 51 10.07 -19.85 -1.99
N LEU A 52 10.91 -20.50 -1.17
CA LEU A 52 12.32 -20.74 -1.48
C LEU A 52 12.53 -21.63 -2.71
N GLU A 53 11.60 -22.53 -3.00
CA GLU A 53 11.58 -23.41 -4.18
C GLU A 53 11.26 -22.66 -5.49
N LYS A 54 10.87 -21.38 -5.39
CA LYS A 54 10.60 -20.52 -6.55
C LYS A 54 11.57 -19.34 -6.66
N LEU A 55 12.42 -19.15 -5.65
CA LEU A 55 13.35 -18.03 -5.58
C LEU A 55 14.70 -18.39 -6.19
N ASN A 56 14.88 -18.14 -7.49
CA ASN A 56 16.17 -18.34 -8.16
C ASN A 56 17.20 -17.29 -7.73
N ILE A 57 18.47 -17.68 -7.62
CA ILE A 57 19.58 -16.79 -7.23
C ILE A 57 19.71 -15.58 -8.14
N ASN A 58 19.53 -15.75 -9.45
CA ASN A 58 19.59 -14.65 -10.40
C ASN A 58 18.49 -13.60 -10.20
N LYS A 59 17.35 -13.93 -9.58
CA LYS A 59 16.23 -13.00 -9.37
C LYS A 59 16.40 -12.11 -8.13
N ILE A 60 17.41 -12.37 -7.28
CA ILE A 60 17.61 -11.63 -6.04
C ILE A 60 18.45 -10.36 -6.31
N ILE A 61 17.95 -9.22 -5.83
CA ILE A 61 18.76 -8.00 -5.67
C ILE A 61 19.39 -8.06 -4.29
N TRP A 62 20.70 -8.26 -4.24
CA TRP A 62 21.41 -8.53 -3.00
C TRP A 62 21.81 -7.23 -2.28
N PRO A 63 21.28 -6.93 -1.08
CA PRO A 63 21.70 -5.76 -0.31
C PRO A 63 23.13 -5.96 0.22
N GLY A 64 24.01 -4.99 -0.02
CA GLY A 64 25.43 -5.08 0.31
C GLY A 64 26.00 -3.87 1.04
N THR A 65 27.16 -4.06 1.66
CA THR A 65 27.96 -3.00 2.28
C THR A 65 29.38 -2.96 1.71
N HIS A 66 29.98 -1.77 1.70
CA HIS A 66 31.36 -1.52 1.23
C HIS A 66 32.30 -1.37 2.43
N ASP A 67 33.48 -2.00 2.36
CA ASP A 67 34.45 -2.13 3.46
C ASP A 67 33.78 -2.43 4.81
N SER A 68 33.10 -3.56 4.84
CA SER A 68 32.06 -3.89 5.82
C SER A 68 32.56 -3.91 7.26
N ALA A 69 33.82 -4.25 7.49
CA ALA A 69 34.41 -4.44 8.81
C ALA A 69 35.14 -3.19 9.37
N THR A 70 34.86 -1.99 8.86
CA THR A 70 35.55 -0.75 9.29
C THR A 70 34.99 -0.08 10.56
N ASN A 71 34.04 -0.69 11.27
CA ASN A 71 33.37 -0.08 12.43
C ASN A 71 34.31 0.33 13.59
N LYS A 72 35.46 -0.34 13.72
CA LYS A 72 36.52 -0.02 14.69
C LYS A 72 37.84 0.36 14.01
N ILE A 73 37.84 0.75 12.74
CA ILE A 73 39.07 1.10 12.00
C ILE A 73 39.76 2.32 12.63
N GLY A 74 41.09 2.27 12.75
CA GLY A 74 41.90 3.40 13.21
C GLY A 74 41.54 3.95 14.60
N ILE A 75 42.12 5.12 14.90
CA ILE A 75 41.97 5.80 16.20
C ILE A 75 40.69 6.66 16.19
N PRO A 76 39.82 6.56 17.22
CA PRO A 76 38.64 7.41 17.34
C PRO A 76 39.00 8.90 17.18
N PHE A 77 38.19 9.64 16.41
CA PHE A 77 38.32 11.09 16.14
C PHE A 77 39.58 11.56 15.40
N ILE A 78 40.64 10.75 15.33
CA ILE A 78 41.88 11.06 14.62
C ILE A 78 41.82 10.48 13.20
N SER A 79 42.07 9.18 13.04
CA SER A 79 42.18 8.56 11.71
C SER A 79 40.89 7.88 11.24
N ARG A 80 40.03 7.44 12.18
CA ARG A 80 38.77 6.74 11.87
C ARG A 80 37.83 7.49 10.92
N PRO A 81 37.61 8.82 11.04
CA PRO A 81 36.69 9.54 10.15
C PRO A 81 37.06 9.49 8.66
N PHE A 82 38.33 9.22 8.34
CA PHE A 82 38.86 9.17 6.98
C PHE A 82 38.76 7.79 6.31
N ALA A 83 38.44 6.73 7.07
CA ALA A 83 38.37 5.35 6.56
C ALA A 83 37.11 4.58 6.95
N ARG A 84 36.34 5.06 7.94
CA ARG A 84 35.15 4.33 8.41
C ARG A 84 33.98 4.47 7.43
N THR A 85 33.66 3.39 6.73
CA THR A 85 32.48 3.26 5.85
C THR A 85 31.27 2.71 6.61
N GLN A 86 31.48 1.81 7.57
CA GLN A 86 30.41 1.18 8.37
C GLN A 86 30.52 1.54 9.86
N SER A 87 29.36 1.68 10.52
CA SER A 87 29.29 1.87 11.98
C SER A 87 28.82 0.65 12.75
N LEU A 88 28.23 -0.33 12.07
CA LEU A 88 27.71 -1.55 12.65
C LEU A 88 28.74 -2.68 12.56
N SER A 89 28.74 -3.62 13.52
CA SER A 89 29.49 -4.88 13.36
C SER A 89 28.91 -5.71 12.23
N ILE A 90 29.65 -6.72 11.77
CA ILE A 90 29.21 -7.63 10.70
C ILE A 90 27.89 -8.31 11.09
N TYR A 91 27.80 -8.86 12.29
CA TYR A 91 26.58 -9.49 12.79
C TYR A 91 25.38 -8.51 12.74
N LYS A 92 25.56 -7.25 13.17
CA LYS A 92 24.48 -6.25 13.13
C LYS A 92 24.08 -5.84 11.71
N GLN A 93 25.01 -5.84 10.76
CA GLN A 93 24.69 -5.61 9.34
C GLN A 93 23.84 -6.75 8.78
N LEU A 94 24.19 -8.01 9.08
CA LEU A 94 23.41 -9.19 8.70
C LEU A 94 22.00 -9.19 9.31
N VAL A 95 21.87 -8.85 10.60
CA VAL A 95 20.56 -8.68 11.27
C VAL A 95 19.70 -7.59 10.62
N MET A 96 20.31 -6.56 10.04
CA MET A 96 19.60 -5.50 9.32
C MET A 96 19.20 -5.87 7.89
N GLY A 97 19.57 -7.06 7.43
CA GLY A 97 19.19 -7.61 6.12
C GLY A 97 20.30 -7.59 5.07
N THR A 98 21.51 -7.11 5.37
CA THR A 98 22.65 -7.18 4.46
C THR A 98 23.00 -8.64 4.15
N ARG A 99 23.30 -8.96 2.88
CA ARG A 99 23.71 -10.29 2.43
C ARG A 99 24.99 -10.30 1.58
N VAL A 100 25.51 -9.14 1.18
CA VAL A 100 26.83 -9.02 0.54
C VAL A 100 27.76 -8.26 1.45
N LEU A 101 28.85 -8.92 1.86
CA LEU A 101 29.88 -8.33 2.71
C LEU A 101 31.16 -8.18 1.90
N ASP A 102 31.67 -6.96 1.86
CA ASP A 102 32.97 -6.64 1.31
C ASP A 102 34.02 -6.53 2.43
N ILE A 103 35.01 -7.43 2.48
CA ILE A 103 36.04 -7.51 3.53
C ILE A 103 37.44 -7.34 2.92
N ARG A 104 38.26 -6.53 3.59
CA ARG A 104 39.63 -6.21 3.21
C ARG A 104 40.58 -6.71 4.28
N VAL A 105 41.61 -7.48 3.90
CA VAL A 105 42.62 -8.03 4.81
C VAL A 105 44.03 -7.66 4.39
N GLN A 106 44.95 -7.69 5.35
CA GLN A 106 46.39 -7.57 5.14
C GLN A 106 47.13 -8.84 5.60
N GLU A 107 48.46 -8.85 5.51
CA GLU A 107 49.36 -10.01 5.68
C GLU A 107 49.16 -10.78 6.99
N ASP A 108 48.84 -10.07 8.08
CA ASP A 108 48.60 -10.64 9.41
C ASP A 108 47.12 -11.00 9.67
N SER A 109 46.33 -11.16 8.60
CA SER A 109 44.89 -11.48 8.63
C SER A 109 44.03 -10.46 9.39
N ARG A 110 44.54 -9.25 9.62
CA ARG A 110 43.73 -8.16 10.18
C ARG A 110 42.94 -7.45 9.10
N ILE A 111 41.76 -6.96 9.49
CA ILE A 111 40.96 -6.08 8.66
C ILE A 111 41.70 -4.75 8.49
N CYS A 112 41.79 -4.25 7.26
CA CYS A 112 42.43 -2.97 6.97
C CYS A 112 41.64 -2.15 5.93
N HIS A 113 42.03 -0.88 5.78
CA HIS A 113 41.62 -0.02 4.66
C HIS A 113 42.72 1.02 4.44
N GLY A 114 43.45 0.88 3.35
CA GLY A 114 44.77 1.49 3.20
C GLY A 114 45.65 1.14 4.40
N ILE A 115 46.39 2.13 4.92
CA ILE A 115 47.32 1.94 6.06
C ILE A 115 46.64 1.73 7.43
N LEU A 116 45.32 1.87 7.51
CA LEU A 116 44.61 1.81 8.78
C LEU A 116 44.12 0.38 9.03
N VAL A 117 44.35 -0.10 10.24
CA VAL A 117 44.02 -1.47 10.64
C VAL A 117 42.87 -1.47 11.67
N SER A 118 42.13 -2.57 11.71
CA SER A 118 41.10 -2.86 12.71
C SER A 118 41.39 -4.20 13.38
N TYR A 119 40.38 -4.98 13.71
CA TYR A 119 40.49 -6.27 14.39
C TYR A 119 40.85 -7.42 13.42
N HIS A 120 41.15 -8.60 13.97
CA HIS A 120 41.46 -9.81 13.21
C HIS A 120 40.22 -10.37 12.49
N VAL A 121 40.42 -11.01 11.33
CA VAL A 121 39.32 -11.54 10.50
C VAL A 121 38.45 -12.57 11.21
N ASP A 122 38.95 -13.27 12.24
CA ASP A 122 38.16 -14.22 13.04
C ASP A 122 36.88 -13.60 13.58
N VAL A 123 36.88 -12.31 13.91
CA VAL A 123 35.69 -11.61 14.40
C VAL A 123 34.60 -11.59 13.32
N VAL A 124 34.98 -11.38 12.06
CA VAL A 124 34.07 -11.44 10.91
C VAL A 124 33.53 -12.85 10.73
N ILE A 125 34.42 -13.85 10.73
CA ILE A 125 34.06 -15.26 10.55
C ILE A 125 33.11 -15.74 11.66
N ASN A 126 33.38 -15.38 12.91
CA ASN A 126 32.53 -15.71 14.05
C ASN A 126 31.17 -15.02 13.98
N ASP A 127 31.11 -13.75 13.56
CA ASP A 127 29.85 -13.03 13.34
C ASP A 127 29.01 -13.70 12.25
N VAL A 128 29.64 -14.15 11.14
CA VAL A 128 28.97 -14.92 10.07
C VAL A 128 28.46 -16.27 10.59
N LYS A 129 29.30 -17.06 11.27
CA LYS A 129 28.90 -18.36 11.85
C LYS A 129 27.74 -18.22 12.81
N LYS A 130 27.80 -17.23 13.70
CA LYS A 130 26.71 -16.93 14.63
C LYS A 130 25.41 -16.59 13.90
N PHE A 131 25.48 -15.77 12.86
CA PHE A 131 24.28 -15.47 12.08
C PHE A 131 23.72 -16.72 11.39
N LEU A 132 24.58 -17.58 10.85
CA LEU A 132 24.17 -18.83 10.21
C LEU A 132 23.59 -19.82 11.21
N SER A 133 24.08 -19.91 12.45
CA SER A 133 23.51 -20.82 13.46
C SER A 133 22.13 -20.38 13.94
N GLU A 134 21.79 -19.10 13.80
CA GLU A 134 20.52 -18.53 14.22
C GLU A 134 19.50 -18.34 13.07
N THR A 135 19.83 -18.80 11.85
CA THR A 135 19.00 -18.68 10.65
C THR A 135 19.03 -19.98 9.85
N GLN A 136 18.00 -20.25 9.03
CA GLN A 136 17.87 -21.51 8.27
C GLN A 136 17.97 -21.31 6.74
N SER A 137 17.48 -20.19 6.22
CA SER A 137 17.30 -19.95 4.77
C SER A 137 18.26 -18.92 4.16
N GLU A 138 19.03 -18.22 4.99
CA GLU A 138 19.75 -17.01 4.55
C GLU A 138 21.08 -17.34 3.87
N ILE A 139 21.29 -16.82 2.67
CA ILE A 139 22.53 -16.96 1.91
C ILE A 139 23.37 -15.70 2.03
N ILE A 140 24.66 -15.84 2.31
CA ILE A 140 25.63 -14.74 2.40
C ILE A 140 26.61 -14.83 1.23
N ILE A 141 26.83 -13.71 0.55
CA ILE A 141 27.94 -13.50 -0.36
C ILE A 141 29.04 -12.78 0.43
N LEU A 142 30.10 -13.50 0.76
CA LEU A 142 31.24 -13.00 1.51
C LEU A 142 32.39 -12.77 0.54
N GLU A 143 32.61 -11.52 0.17
CA GLU A 143 33.81 -11.14 -0.55
C GLU A 143 34.92 -10.83 0.43
N ILE A 144 36.07 -11.48 0.27
CA ILE A 144 37.29 -11.16 1.00
C ILE A 144 38.38 -10.92 -0.04
N ARG A 145 39.14 -9.84 0.13
CA ARG A 145 40.29 -9.56 -0.71
C ARG A 145 41.43 -8.95 0.08
N THR A 146 42.64 -9.14 -0.44
CA THR A 146 43.83 -8.46 0.05
C THR A 146 43.79 -6.99 -0.35
N GLU A 147 43.97 -6.09 0.62
CA GLU A 147 43.92 -4.64 0.41
C GLU A 147 45.05 -4.14 -0.50
N PHE A 148 44.81 -3.02 -1.18
CA PHE A 148 45.84 -2.47 -2.05
C PHE A 148 47.08 -2.02 -1.24
N GLY A 149 48.26 -2.44 -1.68
CA GLY A 149 49.52 -2.13 -0.99
C GLY A 149 49.95 -3.18 0.06
N HIS A 150 49.17 -4.24 0.24
CA HIS A 150 49.47 -5.35 1.15
C HIS A 150 49.71 -6.67 0.41
N GLU A 151 50.41 -7.60 1.06
CA GLU A 151 50.57 -9.00 0.67
C GLU A 151 49.41 -9.87 1.16
N ASP A 152 49.23 -11.03 0.51
CA ASP A 152 48.20 -11.97 0.92
C ASP A 152 48.56 -12.61 2.28
N PRO A 153 47.56 -12.85 3.16
CA PRO A 153 47.80 -13.65 4.33
C PRO A 153 48.27 -15.07 3.95
N PRO A 154 49.28 -15.65 4.63
CA PRO A 154 49.76 -16.99 4.33
C PRO A 154 48.66 -18.06 4.47
N GLU A 155 48.57 -18.98 3.50
CA GLU A 155 47.61 -20.11 3.50
C GLU A 155 46.14 -19.70 3.72
N PHE A 156 45.76 -18.48 3.32
CA PHE A 156 44.44 -17.94 3.65
C PHE A 156 43.27 -18.71 3.04
N ASP A 157 43.46 -19.31 1.85
CA ASP A 157 42.47 -20.21 1.24
C ASP A 157 42.09 -21.36 2.18
N LYS A 158 43.11 -22.04 2.71
CA LYS A 158 42.94 -23.15 3.66
C LYS A 158 42.29 -22.67 4.95
N TYR A 159 42.69 -21.51 5.46
CA TYR A 159 42.03 -20.89 6.62
C TYR A 159 40.52 -20.70 6.36
N LEU A 160 40.12 -20.18 5.20
CA LEU A 160 38.70 -19.99 4.86
C LEU A 160 37.96 -21.33 4.72
N GLU A 161 38.58 -22.32 4.11
CA GLU A 161 38.02 -23.68 3.98
C GLU A 161 37.84 -24.36 5.34
N ASP A 162 38.85 -24.33 6.20
CA ASP A 162 38.82 -24.92 7.54
C ASP A 162 37.74 -24.27 8.41
N HIS A 163 37.52 -22.96 8.27
CA HIS A 163 36.57 -22.25 9.10
C HIS A 163 35.16 -22.21 8.52
N LEU A 164 34.97 -22.14 7.21
CA LEU A 164 33.64 -21.96 6.58
C LEU A 164 33.16 -23.18 5.77
N GLY A 165 33.99 -24.19 5.55
CA GLY A 165 33.76 -25.27 4.57
C GLY A 165 32.43 -25.99 4.69
N GLU A 166 31.92 -26.18 5.92
CA GLU A 166 30.61 -26.80 6.14
C GLU A 166 29.45 -25.96 5.56
N PHE A 167 29.64 -24.65 5.39
CA PHE A 167 28.65 -23.71 4.86
C PHE A 167 28.90 -23.30 3.40
N LEU A 168 30.06 -23.59 2.82
CA LEU A 168 30.43 -23.10 1.48
C LEU A 168 29.55 -23.70 0.37
N ILE A 169 28.99 -22.81 -0.45
CA ILE A 169 28.42 -23.15 -1.75
C ILE A 169 29.59 -23.12 -2.74
N HIS A 170 29.94 -24.26 -3.31
CA HIS A 170 31.08 -24.37 -4.21
C HIS A 170 30.86 -23.61 -5.52
N GLN A 171 31.95 -23.25 -6.19
CA GLN A 171 31.90 -22.51 -7.44
C GLN A 171 31.29 -23.38 -8.56
N ASP A 172 30.14 -22.97 -9.06
CA ASP A 172 29.38 -23.67 -10.10
C ASP A 172 28.51 -22.66 -10.89
N ASP A 173 28.72 -22.59 -12.20
CA ASP A 173 27.98 -21.69 -13.11
C ASP A 173 26.46 -21.91 -13.07
N SER A 174 26.00 -23.11 -12.74
CA SER A 174 24.58 -23.43 -12.66
C SER A 174 23.87 -22.81 -11.46
N VAL A 175 24.62 -22.32 -10.45
CA VAL A 175 24.09 -21.72 -9.21
C VAL A 175 23.13 -20.57 -9.50
N PHE A 176 23.37 -19.77 -10.54
CA PHE A 176 22.49 -18.64 -10.90
C PHE A 176 21.07 -19.07 -11.29
N ASN A 177 20.90 -20.30 -11.77
CA ASN A 177 19.60 -20.87 -12.15
C ASN A 177 18.97 -21.71 -11.03
N LYS A 178 19.74 -22.10 -10.01
CA LYS A 178 19.24 -22.81 -8.85
C LYS A 178 18.38 -21.89 -7.97
N THR A 179 17.42 -22.50 -7.30
CA THR A 179 16.59 -21.89 -6.27
C THR A 179 17.34 -21.85 -4.94
N VAL A 180 16.91 -21.00 -4.01
CA VAL A 180 17.50 -20.97 -2.66
C VAL A 180 17.38 -22.34 -1.99
N ALA A 181 16.22 -23.01 -2.14
CA ALA A 181 15.99 -24.34 -1.57
C ALA A 181 17.01 -25.39 -2.04
N GLU A 182 17.39 -25.36 -3.32
CA GLU A 182 18.36 -26.30 -3.90
C GLU A 182 19.81 -26.12 -3.40
N LEU A 183 20.14 -24.96 -2.86
CA LEU A 183 21.48 -24.68 -2.33
C LEU A 183 21.61 -25.03 -0.85
N LEU A 184 20.50 -25.11 -0.11
CA LEU A 184 20.51 -25.48 1.29
C LEU A 184 20.97 -26.95 1.46
N PRO A 185 21.74 -27.27 2.52
CA PRO A 185 22.07 -26.43 3.68
C PRO A 185 23.32 -25.54 3.51
N LYS A 186 23.99 -25.55 2.35
CA LYS A 186 25.14 -24.66 2.08
C LYS A 186 24.62 -23.23 1.87
N ARG A 187 25.28 -22.25 2.51
CA ARG A 187 24.74 -20.88 2.67
C ARG A 187 25.74 -19.75 2.46
N VAL A 188 27.01 -20.05 2.19
CA VAL A 188 28.03 -19.01 1.98
C VAL A 188 28.65 -19.15 0.60
N ILE A 189 28.49 -18.12 -0.23
CA ILE A 189 29.29 -17.91 -1.44
C ILE A 189 30.49 -17.06 -1.01
N CYS A 190 31.66 -17.68 -0.86
CA CYS A 190 32.88 -16.98 -0.46
C CYS A 190 33.72 -16.63 -1.69
N VAL A 191 33.77 -15.35 -2.06
CA VAL A 191 34.60 -14.84 -3.15
C VAL A 191 35.94 -14.39 -2.59
N TRP A 192 37.00 -15.15 -2.86
CA TRP A 192 38.35 -14.82 -2.42
C TRP A 192 39.14 -14.20 -3.57
N LYS A 193 39.68 -12.99 -3.33
CA LYS A 193 40.49 -12.25 -4.32
C LYS A 193 41.89 -11.99 -3.76
N PRO A 194 42.82 -12.97 -3.86
CA PRO A 194 44.22 -12.76 -3.52
C PRO A 194 44.88 -11.82 -4.54
N ARG A 195 45.98 -11.17 -4.15
CA ARG A 195 46.79 -10.32 -5.03
C ARG A 195 47.92 -11.05 -5.71
N LYS A 196 48.65 -11.91 -4.99
CA LYS A 196 49.85 -12.60 -5.48
C LYS A 196 49.69 -14.11 -5.50
N SER A 197 48.88 -14.65 -4.59
CA SER A 197 48.56 -16.06 -4.53
C SER A 197 47.67 -16.46 -5.72
N PRO A 198 47.72 -17.73 -6.15
CA PRO A 198 46.86 -18.22 -7.23
C PRO A 198 45.38 -17.97 -6.92
N GLN A 199 44.62 -17.54 -7.94
CA GLN A 199 43.18 -17.40 -7.81
C GLN A 199 42.51 -18.77 -7.62
N PRO A 200 41.38 -18.84 -6.88
CA PRO A 200 40.55 -20.04 -6.83
C PRO A 200 40.21 -20.57 -8.23
N LYS A 201 40.23 -21.90 -8.40
CA LYS A 201 40.01 -22.56 -9.69
C LYS A 201 38.52 -22.87 -9.90
N HIS A 202 38.14 -23.14 -11.15
CA HIS A 202 36.79 -23.61 -11.42
C HIS A 202 36.47 -24.90 -10.64
N GLY A 203 35.32 -24.94 -9.98
CA GLY A 203 34.87 -26.06 -9.15
C GLY A 203 35.43 -26.11 -7.73
N SER A 204 36.26 -25.14 -7.30
CA SER A 204 36.73 -25.08 -5.91
C SER A 204 35.62 -24.68 -4.92
N SER A 205 35.89 -24.90 -3.64
CA SER A 205 35.04 -24.47 -2.52
C SER A 205 34.88 -22.94 -2.47
N LEU A 206 35.93 -22.20 -2.82
CA LEU A 206 35.99 -20.75 -2.91
C LEU A 206 35.73 -20.28 -4.35
N TRP A 207 35.11 -19.12 -4.48
CA TRP A 207 34.79 -18.48 -5.75
C TRP A 207 35.89 -17.50 -6.15
N SER A 208 36.29 -17.57 -7.41
CA SER A 208 37.27 -16.65 -7.99
C SER A 208 36.71 -15.24 -8.20
N ALA A 209 37.62 -14.26 -8.30
CA ALA A 209 37.27 -12.86 -8.48
C ALA A 209 36.35 -12.56 -9.69
N GLY A 210 36.41 -13.38 -10.74
CA GLY A 210 35.67 -13.18 -11.99
C GLY A 210 34.14 -13.27 -11.86
N TYR A 211 33.64 -13.85 -10.77
CA TYR A 211 32.20 -14.01 -10.52
C TYR A 211 31.54 -12.79 -9.89
N LEU A 212 32.30 -11.83 -9.37
CA LEU A 212 31.78 -10.59 -8.80
C LEU A 212 32.41 -9.40 -9.50
N LYS A 213 31.68 -8.88 -10.48
CA LYS A 213 32.06 -7.71 -11.28
C LYS A 213 31.57 -6.44 -10.62
N ASP A 214 32.42 -5.43 -10.55
CA ASP A 214 32.10 -4.12 -9.98
C ASP A 214 32.48 -3.00 -10.98
N ASN A 215 31.95 -1.80 -10.75
CA ASN A 215 32.32 -0.58 -11.46
C ASN A 215 32.67 0.51 -10.46
N TRP A 216 33.96 0.61 -10.17
CA TRP A 216 34.50 1.66 -9.33
C TRP A 216 34.86 2.88 -10.17
N ILE A 217 34.40 4.05 -9.73
CA ILE A 217 34.91 5.33 -10.21
C ILE A 217 35.29 6.18 -9.01
N ASP A 218 36.47 6.79 -9.07
CA ASP A 218 36.98 7.62 -7.99
C ASP A 218 36.43 9.04 -8.12
N THR A 219 35.34 9.32 -7.41
CA THR A 219 34.68 10.64 -7.46
C THR A 219 33.94 10.98 -6.18
N ASP A 220 33.91 12.27 -5.82
CA ASP A 220 33.08 12.82 -4.74
C ASP A 220 31.80 13.52 -5.25
N LEU A 221 31.55 13.42 -6.56
CA LEU A 221 30.46 14.06 -7.30
C LEU A 221 29.26 13.09 -7.41
N PRO A 222 28.10 13.41 -6.77
CA PRO A 222 27.04 12.43 -6.57
C PRO A 222 26.24 12.10 -7.83
N GLU A 223 25.97 13.06 -8.71
CA GLU A 223 25.22 12.82 -9.95
C GLU A 223 26.07 12.04 -10.95
N THR A 224 27.37 12.37 -11.05
CA THR A 224 28.31 11.63 -11.90
C THR A 224 28.39 10.16 -11.50
N LYS A 225 28.42 9.87 -10.19
CA LYS A 225 28.37 8.48 -9.69
C LYS A 225 27.02 7.82 -9.98
N PHE A 226 25.92 8.54 -9.83
CA PHE A 226 24.58 8.03 -10.11
C PHE A 226 24.41 7.61 -11.58
N GLU A 227 24.76 8.48 -12.53
CA GLU A 227 24.66 8.17 -13.96
C GLU A 227 25.71 7.15 -14.43
N SER A 228 26.91 7.15 -13.85
CA SER A 228 27.89 6.09 -14.11
C SER A 228 27.37 4.70 -13.70
N ASN A 229 26.68 4.62 -12.56
CA ASN A 229 26.05 3.39 -12.10
C ASN A 229 24.91 2.93 -13.05
N LEU A 230 24.09 3.86 -13.55
CA LEU A 230 23.03 3.54 -14.53
C LEU A 230 23.62 3.06 -15.86
N LYS A 231 24.64 3.76 -16.35
CA LYS A 231 25.36 3.39 -17.58
C LYS A 231 25.96 1.99 -17.45
N TYR A 232 26.71 1.73 -16.38
CA TYR A 232 27.30 0.43 -16.14
C TYR A 232 26.25 -0.69 -16.12
N LEU A 233 25.12 -0.47 -15.41
CA LEU A 233 24.04 -1.46 -15.36
C LEU A 233 23.40 -1.70 -16.74
N SER A 234 23.26 -0.66 -17.56
CA SER A 234 22.69 -0.75 -18.92
C SER A 234 23.54 -1.55 -19.91
N GLU A 235 24.85 -1.62 -19.65
CA GLU A 235 25.80 -2.39 -20.45
C GLU A 235 25.83 -3.88 -20.05
N GLN A 236 25.14 -4.27 -18.97
CA GLN A 236 25.14 -5.66 -18.48
C GLN A 236 24.04 -6.52 -19.10
N PRO A 237 24.26 -7.85 -19.21
CA PRO A 237 23.22 -8.77 -19.64
C PRO A 237 21.97 -8.74 -18.75
N SER A 238 20.83 -9.07 -19.37
CA SER A 238 19.55 -9.29 -18.68
C SER A 238 19.74 -10.26 -17.51
N VAL A 239 19.02 -10.02 -16.42
CA VAL A 239 19.03 -10.82 -15.19
C VAL A 239 18.89 -12.33 -15.46
N THR A 240 18.05 -12.71 -16.43
CA THR A 240 17.81 -14.10 -16.84
C THR A 240 18.98 -14.78 -17.58
N SER A 241 19.99 -14.02 -17.99
CA SER A 241 21.15 -14.49 -18.75
C SER A 241 22.47 -14.32 -18.00
N ARG A 242 22.42 -13.85 -16.75
CA ARG A 242 23.63 -13.55 -15.96
C ARG A 242 24.32 -14.84 -15.52
N LYS A 243 25.64 -14.86 -15.68
CA LYS A 243 26.56 -15.87 -15.13
C LYS A 243 27.49 -15.31 -14.05
N TYR A 244 27.29 -14.05 -13.68
CA TYR A 244 28.12 -13.30 -12.75
C TYR A 244 27.23 -12.42 -11.88
N PHE A 245 27.70 -12.11 -10.68
CA PHE A 245 27.17 -11.02 -9.86
C PHE A 245 27.71 -9.69 -10.39
N TYR A 246 26.82 -8.70 -10.49
CA TYR A 246 27.15 -7.35 -10.90
C TYR A 246 26.83 -6.40 -9.76
N ARG A 247 27.86 -5.81 -9.17
CA ARG A 247 27.75 -4.89 -8.05
C ARG A 247 27.66 -3.46 -8.55
N VAL A 248 26.68 -2.74 -8.03
CA VAL A 248 26.54 -1.30 -8.19
C VAL A 248 26.72 -0.66 -6.83
N GLU A 249 27.67 0.27 -6.71
CA GLU A 249 28.03 0.87 -5.44
C GLU A 249 27.45 2.28 -5.33
N ASN A 250 26.56 2.50 -4.36
CA ASN A 250 25.98 3.81 -4.09
C ASN A 250 26.85 4.61 -3.09
N THR A 251 28.15 4.69 -3.38
CA THR A 251 29.18 5.33 -2.55
C THR A 251 30.04 6.27 -3.40
N VAL A 252 30.44 7.39 -2.79
CA VAL A 252 31.37 8.37 -3.36
C VAL A 252 32.57 8.57 -2.43
N THR A 253 33.70 8.97 -2.99
CA THR A 253 35.03 8.93 -2.36
C THR A 253 35.60 10.33 -2.18
N PRO A 254 36.09 10.70 -0.98
CA PRO A 254 36.74 12.00 -0.76
C PRO A 254 37.92 12.24 -1.72
N GLN A 255 38.06 13.48 -2.21
CA GLN A 255 39.13 13.88 -3.13
C GLN A 255 40.10 14.87 -2.47
N ALA A 256 41.38 14.84 -2.85
CA ALA A 256 42.42 15.68 -2.24
C ALA A 256 42.18 17.20 -2.44
N ASP A 257 41.46 17.58 -3.50
CA ASP A 257 41.05 18.95 -3.80
C ASP A 257 39.71 19.34 -3.14
N ASN A 258 39.13 18.48 -2.29
CA ASN A 258 37.93 18.76 -1.52
C ASN A 258 38.29 19.08 -0.05
N PRO A 259 37.82 20.20 0.51
CA PRO A 259 38.06 20.53 1.92
C PRO A 259 37.39 19.59 2.93
N VAL A 260 36.45 18.74 2.49
CA VAL A 260 35.83 17.69 3.31
C VAL A 260 36.40 16.33 2.92
N LEU A 261 37.30 15.84 3.78
CA LEU A 261 38.04 14.58 3.59
C LEU A 261 37.43 13.40 4.37
N CYS A 262 36.50 13.66 5.30
CA CYS A 262 35.82 12.60 6.04
C CYS A 262 34.86 11.82 5.13
N VAL A 263 34.87 10.48 5.23
CA VAL A 263 34.08 9.58 4.37
C VAL A 263 32.58 9.80 4.53
N LYS A 264 32.07 9.80 5.78
CA LYS A 264 30.62 9.86 6.04
C LYS A 264 29.92 11.09 5.42
N PRO A 265 30.41 12.34 5.59
CA PRO A 265 29.83 13.51 4.92
C PRO A 265 29.85 13.43 3.39
N VAL A 266 30.86 12.79 2.80
CA VAL A 266 30.96 12.63 1.33
C VAL A 266 29.96 11.59 0.84
N THR A 267 29.88 10.41 1.45
CA THR A 267 28.92 9.37 1.06
C THR A 267 27.45 9.78 1.26
N ASN A 268 27.16 10.62 2.26
CA ASN A 268 25.81 11.16 2.47
C ASN A 268 25.28 12.01 1.31
N ARG A 269 26.13 12.40 0.35
CA ARG A 269 25.72 13.15 -0.85
C ARG A 269 24.89 12.30 -1.83
N ILE A 270 25.07 10.98 -1.84
CA ILE A 270 24.39 10.06 -2.78
C ILE A 270 23.47 9.04 -2.08
N ARG A 271 23.76 8.71 -0.81
CA ARG A 271 23.02 7.72 -0.02
C ARG A 271 21.48 7.86 -0.05
N PRO A 272 20.87 9.06 0.03
CA PRO A 272 19.41 9.20 0.04
C PRO A 272 18.71 8.78 -1.27
N TYR A 273 19.46 8.64 -2.37
CA TYR A 273 18.90 8.43 -3.71
C TYR A 273 18.84 6.96 -4.13
N GLY A 274 19.07 6.00 -3.23
CA GLY A 274 19.03 4.57 -3.57
C GLY A 274 17.67 4.09 -4.10
N ARG A 275 16.55 4.58 -3.54
CA ARG A 275 15.21 4.26 -4.07
C ARG A 275 14.96 4.90 -5.44
N LEU A 276 15.43 6.14 -5.64
CA LEU A 276 15.36 6.82 -6.94
C LEU A 276 16.14 6.05 -8.00
N PHE A 277 17.33 5.56 -7.67
CA PHE A 277 18.16 4.76 -8.57
C PHE A 277 17.43 3.51 -9.08
N ILE A 278 16.75 2.78 -8.19
CA ILE A 278 15.95 1.60 -8.57
C ILE A 278 14.84 2.01 -9.54
N ASN A 279 14.09 3.07 -9.22
CA ASN A 279 12.99 3.53 -10.07
C ASN A 279 13.46 4.01 -11.45
N GLU A 280 14.58 4.74 -11.51
CA GLU A 280 15.19 5.20 -12.77
C GLU A 280 15.67 4.02 -13.62
N SER A 281 16.30 3.02 -13.01
CA SER A 281 16.76 1.81 -13.69
C SER A 281 15.58 1.07 -14.36
N ILE A 282 14.43 1.04 -13.70
CA ILE A 282 13.21 0.45 -14.24
C ILE A 282 12.61 1.34 -15.34
N SER A 283 12.45 2.63 -15.07
CA SER A 283 11.78 3.58 -15.96
C SER A 283 12.52 3.77 -17.30
N ARG A 284 13.86 3.68 -17.29
CA ARG A 284 14.70 3.73 -18.49
C ARG A 284 14.81 2.38 -19.21
N GLY A 285 14.10 1.34 -18.75
CA GLY A 285 14.11 0.01 -19.37
C GLY A 285 15.40 -0.79 -19.16
N ILE A 286 16.31 -0.30 -18.30
CA ILE A 286 17.57 -0.98 -17.97
C ILE A 286 17.27 -2.28 -17.20
N VAL A 287 16.28 -2.25 -16.31
CA VAL A 287 15.73 -3.43 -15.63
C VAL A 287 14.38 -3.78 -16.25
N LYS A 288 14.31 -4.90 -16.98
CA LYS A 288 13.06 -5.38 -17.58
C LYS A 288 12.18 -6.07 -16.53
N MET A 289 10.97 -5.55 -16.33
CA MET A 289 9.96 -6.16 -15.45
C MET A 289 9.04 -7.11 -16.22
N GLY A 290 8.48 -8.09 -15.51
CA GLY A 290 7.39 -8.91 -16.05
C GLY A 290 6.12 -8.11 -16.29
N SER A 291 5.27 -8.57 -17.21
CA SER A 291 4.04 -7.90 -17.67
C SER A 291 3.00 -7.64 -16.57
N PHE A 292 3.00 -8.42 -15.49
CA PHE A 292 2.13 -8.20 -14.34
C PHE A 292 2.54 -6.96 -13.53
N LEU A 293 3.86 -6.78 -13.32
CA LEU A 293 4.40 -5.66 -12.55
C LEU A 293 4.27 -4.33 -13.30
N SER A 294 4.32 -4.35 -14.63
CA SER A 294 4.08 -3.15 -15.44
C SER A 294 2.66 -2.63 -15.30
N LYS A 295 1.65 -3.51 -15.36
CA LYS A 295 0.24 -3.16 -15.11
C LYS A 295 0.03 -2.56 -13.73
N GLN A 296 0.67 -3.15 -12.71
CA GLN A 296 0.60 -2.65 -11.34
C GLN A 296 1.16 -1.22 -11.20
N MET A 297 2.25 -0.90 -11.92
CA MET A 297 2.81 0.46 -11.93
C MET A 297 1.91 1.45 -12.64
N GLU A 298 1.39 1.09 -13.81
CA GLU A 298 0.45 1.92 -14.57
C GLU A 298 -0.79 2.23 -13.73
N ARG A 299 -1.35 1.22 -13.04
CA ARG A 299 -2.47 1.38 -12.11
C ARG A 299 -2.13 2.36 -10.97
N ARG A 300 -0.97 2.21 -10.32
CA ARG A 300 -0.52 3.12 -9.25
C ARG A 300 -0.37 4.57 -9.75
N LYS A 301 0.20 4.77 -10.94
CA LYS A 301 0.29 6.10 -11.56
C LYS A 301 -1.11 6.69 -11.81
N ALA A 302 -2.03 5.92 -12.38
CA ALA A 302 -3.41 6.35 -12.60
C ALA A 302 -4.11 6.76 -11.30
N ILE A 303 -3.99 5.95 -10.23
CA ILE A 303 -4.55 6.27 -8.91
C ILE A 303 -3.96 7.58 -8.36
N SER A 304 -2.64 7.75 -8.44
CA SER A 304 -1.97 8.97 -7.96
C SER A 304 -2.46 10.22 -8.71
N THR A 305 -2.55 10.13 -10.04
CA THR A 305 -3.04 11.22 -10.87
C THR A 305 -4.49 11.57 -10.53
N GLN A 306 -5.37 10.58 -10.41
CA GLN A 306 -6.78 10.83 -10.12
C GLN A 306 -7.06 11.34 -8.71
N LYS A 307 -6.30 10.88 -7.71
CA LYS A 307 -6.35 11.47 -6.36
C LYS A 307 -6.00 12.95 -6.41
N LYS A 308 -4.94 13.30 -7.14
CA LYS A 308 -4.52 14.69 -7.30
C LYS A 308 -5.61 15.51 -7.98
N LEU A 309 -6.25 15.01 -9.03
CA LEU A 309 -7.37 15.71 -9.69
C LEU A 309 -8.50 16.07 -8.72
N LEU A 310 -8.92 15.15 -7.85
CA LEU A 310 -9.97 15.44 -6.86
C LEU A 310 -9.51 16.40 -5.76
N CYS A 311 -8.26 16.32 -5.32
CA CYS A 311 -7.70 17.28 -4.37
C CYS A 311 -7.64 18.69 -5.00
N ASP A 312 -7.10 18.80 -6.21
CA ASP A 312 -6.98 20.07 -6.94
C ASP A 312 -8.39 20.66 -7.18
N LEU A 313 -9.39 19.84 -7.50
CA LEU A 313 -10.79 20.28 -7.63
C LEU A 313 -11.36 20.79 -6.30
N LYS A 314 -11.10 20.08 -5.19
CA LYS A 314 -11.51 20.48 -3.84
C LYS A 314 -10.84 21.77 -3.36
N GLU A 315 -9.59 22.01 -3.77
CA GLU A 315 -8.86 23.24 -3.40
C GLU A 315 -9.30 24.44 -4.25
N LYS A 316 -9.64 24.19 -5.52
CA LYS A 316 -10.10 25.23 -6.45
C LYS A 316 -11.52 25.71 -6.12
N ASP A 317 -12.42 24.77 -5.80
CA ASP A 317 -13.83 25.06 -5.57
C ASP A 317 -14.17 24.91 -4.08
N SER A 318 -14.92 25.87 -3.50
CA SER A 318 -15.38 25.71 -2.12
C SER A 318 -16.34 24.53 -2.01
N THR A 319 -16.30 23.80 -0.89
CA THR A 319 -17.23 22.71 -0.62
C THR A 319 -18.55 23.19 0.01
N ASP A 320 -18.88 24.48 -0.15
CA ASP A 320 -20.04 25.10 0.48
C ASP A 320 -21.28 24.97 -0.41
N PHE A 321 -22.35 24.44 0.17
CA PHE A 321 -23.66 24.27 -0.45
C PHE A 321 -24.76 24.67 0.55
N PRO A 322 -25.99 24.96 0.10
CA PRO A 322 -27.09 25.27 1.02
C PRO A 322 -27.26 24.20 2.11
N GLY A 323 -27.14 24.63 3.37
CA GLY A 323 -27.23 23.76 4.56
C GLY A 323 -25.94 23.04 4.93
N CYS A 324 -24.79 23.35 4.32
CA CYS A 324 -23.52 22.69 4.62
C CYS A 324 -23.05 22.91 6.08
N ASP A 325 -23.43 24.02 6.70
CA ASP A 325 -23.15 24.37 8.10
C ASP A 325 -24.07 23.71 9.12
N HIS A 326 -25.07 22.94 8.67
CA HIS A 326 -26.03 22.29 9.56
C HIS A 326 -25.40 21.09 10.27
N CYS A 327 -25.40 21.14 11.61
CA CYS A 327 -24.92 20.07 12.49
C CYS A 327 -26.02 19.70 13.49
N PRO A 328 -26.75 18.58 13.30
CA PRO A 328 -27.78 18.15 14.24
C PRO A 328 -27.19 17.83 15.61
N GLU A 329 -27.75 18.41 16.68
CA GLU A 329 -27.34 18.11 18.07
C GLU A 329 -27.62 16.64 18.44
N ASP A 330 -28.76 16.11 17.97
CA ASP A 330 -29.16 14.72 18.15
C ASP A 330 -29.29 13.99 16.80
N ARG A 331 -28.18 13.41 16.34
CA ARG A 331 -28.14 12.59 15.11
C ARG A 331 -28.98 11.31 15.22
N LYS A 332 -29.28 10.83 16.43
CA LYS A 332 -30.13 9.64 16.59
C LYS A 332 -31.57 9.97 16.22
N ASN A 333 -32.04 11.19 16.51
CA ASN A 333 -33.42 11.64 16.30
C ASN A 333 -33.53 12.81 15.30
N TRP A 334 -32.62 12.90 14.31
CA TRP A 334 -32.52 14.08 13.46
C TRP A 334 -33.78 14.36 12.61
N MET A 335 -34.58 13.35 12.25
CA MET A 335 -35.80 13.63 11.47
C MET A 335 -36.81 14.39 12.34
N SER A 336 -36.87 14.09 13.64
CA SER A 336 -37.72 14.83 14.60
C SER A 336 -37.28 16.28 14.84
N THR A 337 -36.02 16.62 14.56
CA THR A 337 -35.53 18.02 14.66
C THR A 337 -35.92 18.85 13.44
N LEU A 338 -36.50 18.23 12.39
CA LEU A 338 -37.02 18.90 11.21
C LEU A 338 -38.55 19.02 11.28
N ALA A 339 -39.13 19.92 10.48
CA ALA A 339 -40.58 20.07 10.34
C ALA A 339 -41.18 18.83 9.63
N LEU A 340 -41.66 17.85 10.42
CA LEU A 340 -42.17 16.56 9.93
C LEU A 340 -43.35 16.70 8.94
N ASP A 341 -44.15 17.76 9.07
CA ASP A 341 -45.26 18.14 8.18
C ASP A 341 -44.80 18.71 6.84
N LYS A 342 -43.51 19.05 6.71
CA LYS A 342 -42.89 19.55 5.47
C LYS A 342 -41.90 18.54 4.88
N LEU A 343 -41.45 17.58 5.68
CA LEU A 343 -40.47 16.55 5.32
C LEU A 343 -41.10 15.48 4.41
N HIS A 344 -41.12 15.73 3.11
CA HIS A 344 -41.60 14.77 2.11
C HIS A 344 -40.53 13.71 1.80
N VAL A 345 -40.93 12.44 1.68
CA VAL A 345 -40.02 11.30 1.42
C VAL A 345 -39.14 11.51 0.18
N ASN A 346 -39.68 12.11 -0.89
CA ASN A 346 -38.92 12.40 -2.11
C ASN A 346 -37.88 13.53 -1.96
N LYS A 347 -38.09 14.49 -1.05
CA LYS A 347 -37.18 15.62 -0.87
C LYS A 347 -35.97 15.28 -0.01
N MET A 348 -36.00 14.18 0.74
CA MET A 348 -34.93 13.78 1.62
C MET A 348 -33.66 13.33 0.89
N VAL A 349 -32.51 13.74 1.41
CA VAL A 349 -31.20 13.16 1.09
C VAL A 349 -30.84 12.19 2.20
N TRP A 350 -31.06 10.91 1.94
CA TRP A 350 -30.90 9.81 2.87
C TRP A 350 -29.42 9.42 2.98
N PRO A 351 -28.80 9.58 4.17
CA PRO A 351 -27.48 9.03 4.43
C PRO A 351 -27.55 7.50 4.50
N GLY A 352 -26.78 6.84 3.65
CA GLY A 352 -26.76 5.39 3.50
C GLY A 352 -25.39 4.76 3.73
N THR A 353 -25.41 3.45 3.94
CA THR A 353 -24.19 2.65 4.07
C THR A 353 -24.20 1.49 3.09
N HIS A 354 -23.07 1.28 2.43
CA HIS A 354 -22.86 0.14 1.54
C HIS A 354 -22.41 -1.08 2.37
N ASP A 355 -22.98 -2.25 2.09
CA ASP A 355 -22.70 -3.51 2.78
C ASP A 355 -22.71 -3.36 4.33
N SER A 356 -23.81 -2.83 4.85
CA SER A 356 -23.92 -2.25 6.20
C SER A 356 -23.52 -3.21 7.32
N ALA A 357 -23.77 -4.52 7.16
CA ALA A 357 -23.57 -5.52 8.21
C ALA A 357 -22.18 -6.23 8.16
N THR A 358 -21.17 -5.62 7.55
CA THR A 358 -19.82 -6.22 7.41
C THR A 358 -18.85 -5.94 8.56
N ASN A 359 -19.27 -5.27 9.64
CA ASN A 359 -18.39 -4.89 10.76
C ASN A 359 -17.66 -6.05 11.44
N LYS A 360 -18.25 -7.26 11.42
CA LYS A 360 -17.68 -8.51 11.94
C LYS A 360 -17.41 -9.57 10.86
N ILE A 361 -17.47 -9.20 9.57
CA ILE A 361 -17.27 -10.15 8.45
C ILE A 361 -15.91 -10.84 8.52
N GLY A 362 -15.87 -12.13 8.19
CA GLY A 362 -14.61 -12.89 8.09
C GLY A 362 -13.76 -12.94 9.37
N ILE A 363 -12.52 -13.38 9.22
CA ILE A 363 -11.57 -13.57 10.32
C ILE A 363 -10.81 -12.25 10.56
N PRO A 364 -10.69 -11.77 11.82
CA PRO A 364 -9.91 -10.58 12.13
C PRO A 364 -8.50 -10.65 11.54
N PHE A 365 -8.02 -9.55 10.94
CA PHE A 365 -6.67 -9.42 10.33
C PHE A 365 -6.33 -10.33 9.16
N ILE A 366 -7.11 -11.38 8.88
CA ILE A 366 -6.90 -12.29 7.75
C ILE A 366 -7.83 -11.91 6.60
N SER A 367 -9.10 -12.30 6.64
CA SER A 367 -10.03 -12.05 5.53
C SER A 367 -10.85 -10.77 5.69
N ARG A 368 -11.05 -10.30 6.94
CA ARG A 368 -11.87 -9.11 7.23
C ARG A 368 -11.40 -7.83 6.52
N PRO A 369 -10.10 -7.50 6.47
CA PRO A 369 -9.65 -6.25 5.82
C PRO A 369 -10.04 -6.15 4.33
N PHE A 370 -10.27 -7.28 3.66
CA PHE A 370 -10.59 -7.38 2.23
C PHE A 370 -12.09 -7.31 1.91
N ALA A 371 -12.96 -7.33 2.93
CA ALA A 371 -14.42 -7.31 2.73
C ALA A 371 -15.19 -6.40 3.70
N ARG A 372 -14.55 -5.89 4.76
CA ARG A 372 -15.21 -5.00 5.71
C ARG A 372 -15.40 -3.62 5.08
N THR A 373 -16.64 -3.20 4.93
CA THR A 373 -17.04 -1.85 4.47
C THR A 373 -17.50 -0.96 5.62
N GLN A 374 -18.01 -1.54 6.72
CA GLN A 374 -18.41 -0.77 7.90
C GLN A 374 -17.62 -1.15 9.14
N SER A 375 -17.44 -0.17 10.04
CA SER A 375 -16.81 -0.42 11.33
C SER A 375 -17.79 -0.59 12.49
N LEU A 376 -18.96 0.05 12.39
CA LEU A 376 -20.01 0.11 13.39
C LEU A 376 -21.04 -1.02 13.21
N SER A 377 -21.72 -1.41 14.29
CA SER A 377 -22.93 -2.25 14.20
C SER A 377 -24.07 -1.50 13.51
N ILE A 378 -25.14 -2.21 13.15
CA ILE A 378 -26.33 -1.61 12.53
C ILE A 378 -26.95 -0.57 13.47
N TYR A 379 -27.10 -0.91 14.75
CA TYR A 379 -27.62 0.02 15.75
C TYR A 379 -26.76 1.29 15.83
N ASN A 380 -25.43 1.17 15.86
CA ASN A 380 -24.54 2.35 15.94
C ASN A 380 -24.52 3.16 14.65
N GLN A 381 -24.73 2.55 13.48
CA GLN A 381 -24.92 3.30 12.21
C GLN A 381 -26.20 4.13 12.27
N LEU A 382 -27.30 3.56 12.77
CA LEU A 382 -28.58 4.27 12.94
C LEU A 382 -28.47 5.42 13.98
N VAL A 383 -27.79 5.19 15.11
CA VAL A 383 -27.50 6.24 16.11
C VAL A 383 -26.68 7.38 15.53
N MET A 384 -25.74 7.09 14.62
CA MET A 384 -24.95 8.12 13.93
C MET A 384 -25.76 8.90 12.88
N GLY A 385 -27.00 8.50 12.59
CA GLY A 385 -27.92 9.20 11.69
C GLY A 385 -28.14 8.53 10.33
N THR A 386 -27.54 7.37 10.08
CA THR A 386 -27.80 6.55 8.88
C THR A 386 -29.28 6.18 8.79
N ARG A 387 -29.88 6.25 7.60
CA ARG A 387 -31.29 5.83 7.36
C ARG A 387 -31.46 4.88 6.17
N VAL A 388 -30.39 4.57 5.43
CA VAL A 388 -30.41 3.50 4.41
C VAL A 388 -29.37 2.42 4.74
N LEU A 389 -29.82 1.18 4.83
CA LEU A 389 -28.99 0.02 5.13
C LEU A 389 -29.02 -0.97 3.97
N ASP A 390 -27.87 -1.42 3.49
CA ASP A 390 -27.68 -2.49 2.49
C ASP A 390 -27.24 -3.77 3.20
N ILE A 391 -28.15 -4.73 3.33
CA ILE A 391 -27.92 -6.01 4.01
C ILE A 391 -27.92 -7.13 2.99
N ARG A 392 -26.84 -7.92 2.99
CA ARG A 392 -26.68 -9.04 2.05
C ARG A 392 -26.68 -10.37 2.78
N VAL A 393 -27.55 -11.28 2.35
CA VAL A 393 -27.77 -12.58 2.99
C VAL A 393 -27.52 -13.75 2.04
N GLN A 394 -27.23 -14.91 2.62
CA GLN A 394 -27.18 -16.21 1.93
C GLN A 394 -28.24 -17.15 2.50
N LYS A 395 -28.44 -18.30 1.85
CA LYS A 395 -29.42 -19.37 2.15
C LYS A 395 -29.74 -19.62 3.63
N ASP A 396 -28.76 -19.63 4.52
CA ASP A 396 -29.02 -19.89 5.96
C ASP A 396 -29.42 -18.63 6.76
N GLY A 397 -29.79 -17.53 6.08
CA GLY A 397 -30.12 -16.25 6.71
C GLY A 397 -28.92 -15.54 7.34
N ARG A 398 -27.69 -15.96 7.02
CA ARG A 398 -26.47 -15.28 7.50
C ARG A 398 -26.11 -14.10 6.61
N VAL A 399 -25.62 -13.03 7.24
CA VAL A 399 -25.01 -11.92 6.52
C VAL A 399 -23.73 -12.41 5.82
N CYS A 400 -23.53 -12.00 4.56
CA CYS A 400 -22.37 -12.39 3.77
C CYS A 400 -21.90 -11.30 2.82
N HIS A 401 -20.69 -11.47 2.28
CA HIS A 401 -20.12 -10.67 1.20
C HIS A 401 -19.21 -11.56 0.37
N GLY A 402 -19.63 -11.89 -0.85
CA GLY A 402 -19.03 -12.98 -1.64
C GLY A 402 -19.06 -14.29 -0.85
N ILE A 403 -17.90 -14.95 -0.70
CA ILE A 403 -17.79 -16.22 0.05
C ILE A 403 -17.69 -16.04 1.57
N LEU A 404 -17.49 -14.81 2.06
CA LEU A 404 -17.30 -14.57 3.48
C LEU A 404 -18.64 -14.42 4.17
N VAL A 405 -18.78 -15.05 5.34
CA VAL A 405 -19.98 -14.98 6.16
C VAL A 405 -19.70 -14.28 7.49
N SER A 406 -20.74 -13.69 8.05
CA SER A 406 -20.77 -13.01 9.35
C SER A 406 -21.88 -13.63 10.21
N TYR A 407 -22.49 -12.86 11.12
CA TYR A 407 -23.59 -13.27 11.99
C TYR A 407 -24.93 -13.44 11.25
N ASN A 408 -25.93 -14.01 11.95
CA ASN A 408 -27.29 -14.19 11.42
C ASN A 408 -28.03 -12.84 11.32
N VAL A 409 -28.87 -12.69 10.29
CA VAL A 409 -29.69 -11.48 10.06
C VAL A 409 -30.60 -11.13 11.24
N ASP A 410 -30.95 -12.07 12.13
CA ASP A 410 -31.66 -11.79 13.38
C ASP A 410 -31.00 -10.68 14.20
N ALA A 411 -29.66 -10.60 14.20
CA ALA A 411 -28.93 -9.54 14.90
C ALA A 411 -29.15 -8.16 14.24
N VAL A 412 -29.27 -8.10 12.91
CA VAL A 412 -29.62 -6.89 12.17
C VAL A 412 -31.05 -6.45 12.53
N ILE A 413 -32.00 -7.38 12.50
CA ILE A 413 -33.40 -7.11 12.83
C ILE A 413 -33.54 -6.64 14.28
N SER A 414 -32.82 -7.27 15.22
CA SER A 414 -32.79 -6.84 16.62
C SER A 414 -32.25 -5.41 16.78
N ASP A 415 -31.17 -5.07 16.08
CA ASP A 415 -30.59 -3.71 16.10
C ASP A 415 -31.59 -2.67 15.56
N VAL A 416 -32.29 -2.98 14.47
CA VAL A 416 -33.34 -2.12 13.89
C VAL A 416 -34.51 -1.95 14.86
N LYS A 417 -35.03 -3.03 15.43
CA LYS A 417 -36.13 -2.99 16.41
C LYS A 417 -35.77 -2.17 17.64
N LYS A 418 -34.54 -2.37 18.16
CA LYS A 418 -34.05 -1.58 19.29
C LYS A 418 -34.06 -0.09 18.96
N PHE A 419 -33.52 0.30 17.81
CA PHE A 419 -33.54 1.70 17.39
C PHE A 419 -34.97 2.25 17.25
N LEU A 420 -35.89 1.48 16.65
CA LEU A 420 -37.30 1.88 16.53
C LEU A 420 -37.99 2.01 17.90
N SER A 421 -37.64 1.18 18.89
CA SER A 421 -38.21 1.27 20.25
C SER A 421 -37.76 2.52 21.01
N GLU A 422 -36.61 3.09 20.63
CA GLU A 422 -35.98 4.24 21.30
C GLU A 422 -36.21 5.57 20.56
N THR A 423 -36.94 5.54 19.43
CA THR A 423 -37.20 6.71 18.57
C THR A 423 -38.69 6.75 18.18
N GLN A 424 -39.21 7.90 17.75
CA GLN A 424 -40.64 8.06 17.43
C GLN A 424 -40.93 8.42 15.97
N SER A 425 -40.05 9.17 15.30
CA SER A 425 -40.33 9.75 13.98
C SER A 425 -39.40 9.27 12.87
N GLU A 426 -38.37 8.51 13.22
CA GLU A 426 -37.31 8.13 12.28
C GLU A 426 -37.76 7.03 11.32
N ILE A 427 -37.54 7.26 10.02
CA ILE A 427 -37.88 6.32 8.94
C ILE A 427 -36.62 5.61 8.44
N ILE A 428 -36.66 4.29 8.31
CA ILE A 428 -35.53 3.48 7.81
C ILE A 428 -35.88 2.88 6.46
N ILE A 429 -34.98 3.03 5.48
CA ILE A 429 -34.98 2.23 4.26
C ILE A 429 -34.04 1.04 4.51
N LEU A 430 -34.64 -0.13 4.73
CA LEU A 430 -33.93 -1.38 4.96
C LEU A 430 -33.91 -2.19 3.67
N GLU A 431 -32.82 -2.11 2.93
CA GLU A 431 -32.57 -2.98 1.81
C GLU A 431 -32.00 -4.31 2.30
N ILE A 432 -32.64 -5.41 1.92
CA ILE A 432 -32.11 -6.75 2.11
C ILE A 432 -32.11 -7.44 0.75
N ARG A 433 -30.96 -8.02 0.38
CA ARG A 433 -30.79 -8.70 -0.90
C ARG A 433 -30.04 -10.02 -0.71
N THR A 434 -30.31 -10.98 -1.59
CA THR A 434 -29.50 -12.20 -1.66
C THR A 434 -28.20 -11.91 -2.42
N GLU A 435 -27.07 -12.23 -1.78
CA GLU A 435 -25.73 -11.99 -2.32
C GLU A 435 -25.52 -12.73 -3.67
N PHE A 436 -24.67 -12.16 -4.53
CA PHE A 436 -24.36 -12.79 -5.81
C PHE A 436 -23.75 -14.19 -5.61
N GLY A 437 -24.27 -15.17 -6.35
CA GLY A 437 -23.82 -16.56 -6.27
C GLY A 437 -24.42 -17.38 -5.12
N HIS A 438 -25.34 -16.82 -4.33
CA HIS A 438 -26.03 -17.52 -3.24
C HIS A 438 -27.51 -17.79 -3.54
N ASP A 439 -28.08 -18.71 -2.77
CA ASP A 439 -29.52 -19.00 -2.75
C ASP A 439 -30.24 -18.07 -1.77
N ASP A 440 -31.51 -17.79 -2.05
CA ASP A 440 -32.37 -17.06 -1.10
C ASP A 440 -32.59 -17.88 0.17
N PRO A 441 -32.69 -17.24 1.34
CA PRO A 441 -33.19 -17.92 2.52
C PRO A 441 -34.63 -18.40 2.30
N PRO A 442 -34.99 -19.62 2.74
CA PRO A 442 -36.35 -20.13 2.59
C PRO A 442 -37.38 -19.24 3.30
N GLU A 443 -38.49 -18.93 2.61
CA GLU A 443 -39.62 -18.14 3.13
C GLU A 443 -39.21 -16.81 3.80
N PHE A 444 -38.15 -16.17 3.28
CA PHE A 444 -37.56 -15.01 3.90
C PHE A 444 -38.47 -13.77 3.89
N ASP A 445 -39.33 -13.65 2.89
CA ASP A 445 -40.38 -12.64 2.82
C ASP A 445 -41.33 -12.72 4.04
N LYS A 446 -41.85 -13.91 4.34
CA LYS A 446 -42.70 -14.13 5.53
C LYS A 446 -41.95 -13.84 6.82
N TYR A 447 -40.67 -14.22 6.89
CA TYR A 447 -39.84 -13.88 8.04
C TYR A 447 -39.75 -12.36 8.25
N LEU A 448 -39.47 -11.59 7.19
CA LEU A 448 -39.38 -10.12 7.29
C LEU A 448 -40.72 -9.49 7.69
N GLU A 449 -41.83 -9.94 7.10
CA GLU A 449 -43.17 -9.48 7.47
C GLU A 449 -43.50 -9.80 8.93
N ASN A 450 -43.22 -11.02 9.39
CA ASN A 450 -43.43 -11.41 10.79
C ASN A 450 -42.56 -10.60 11.76
N GLN A 451 -41.31 -10.29 11.36
CA GLN A 451 -40.41 -9.55 12.22
C GLN A 451 -40.76 -8.05 12.27
N LEU A 452 -41.14 -7.43 11.16
CA LEU A 452 -41.22 -5.96 11.04
C LEU A 452 -42.63 -5.43 10.79
N GLY A 453 -43.64 -6.29 10.60
CA GLY A 453 -44.95 -5.94 10.04
C GLY A 453 -45.68 -4.76 10.70
N GLU A 454 -45.58 -4.62 12.01
CA GLU A 454 -46.17 -3.47 12.71
C GLU A 454 -45.54 -2.13 12.30
N PHE A 455 -44.28 -2.13 11.86
CA PHE A 455 -43.52 -0.97 11.42
C PHE A 455 -43.47 -0.79 9.90
N LEU A 456 -43.87 -1.79 9.10
CA LEU A 456 -43.73 -1.73 7.64
C LEU A 456 -44.61 -0.65 7.00
N ILE A 457 -43.97 0.18 6.18
CA ILE A 457 -44.61 1.07 5.21
C ILE A 457 -44.81 0.25 3.95
N HIS A 458 -46.06 -0.07 3.61
CA HIS A 458 -46.35 -0.93 2.47
C HIS A 458 -45.97 -0.28 1.14
N GLN A 459 -45.73 -1.12 0.12
CA GLN A 459 -45.35 -0.65 -1.21
C GLN A 459 -46.48 0.15 -1.86
N ASP A 460 -46.28 1.46 -1.99
CA ASP A 460 -47.25 2.39 -2.57
C ASP A 460 -46.51 3.63 -3.15
N ASP A 461 -46.68 3.88 -4.45
CA ASP A 461 -46.07 5.01 -5.17
C ASP A 461 -46.45 6.39 -4.61
N SER A 462 -47.57 6.48 -3.89
CA SER A 462 -48.01 7.70 -3.24
C SER A 462 -47.10 8.09 -2.07
N VAL A 463 -46.38 7.14 -1.46
CA VAL A 463 -45.47 7.36 -0.32
C VAL A 463 -44.40 8.41 -0.64
N PHE A 464 -43.91 8.47 -1.89
CA PHE A 464 -42.92 9.48 -2.30
C PHE A 464 -43.41 10.92 -2.12
N ASN A 465 -44.73 11.14 -2.20
CA ASN A 465 -45.35 12.45 -2.07
C ASN A 465 -45.94 12.69 -0.67
N LYS A 466 -45.85 11.72 0.24
CA LYS A 466 -46.29 11.88 1.63
C LYS A 466 -45.18 12.49 2.48
N THR A 467 -45.60 13.27 3.46
CA THR A 467 -44.76 13.76 4.55
C THR A 467 -44.49 12.64 5.55
N VAL A 468 -43.43 12.77 6.34
CA VAL A 468 -43.16 11.82 7.44
C VAL A 468 -44.33 11.79 8.42
N ALA A 469 -44.95 12.94 8.71
CA ALA A 469 -46.13 13.01 9.57
C ALA A 469 -47.30 12.14 9.09
N GLU A 470 -47.54 12.07 7.77
CA GLU A 470 -48.61 11.26 7.17
C GLU A 470 -48.33 9.75 7.14
N ILE A 471 -47.06 9.36 7.21
CA ILE A 471 -46.64 7.94 7.11
C ILE A 471 -46.61 7.29 8.50
N LEU A 472 -46.41 8.07 9.56
CA LEU A 472 -46.43 7.58 10.93
C LEU A 472 -47.81 6.96 11.29
N PRO A 473 -47.83 5.89 12.12
CA PRO A 473 -46.72 5.34 12.90
C PRO A 473 -45.86 4.30 12.17
N LYS A 474 -46.08 4.05 10.88
CA LYS A 474 -45.23 3.12 10.08
C LYS A 474 -43.87 3.79 9.81
N ARG A 475 -42.78 3.02 9.90
CA ARG A 475 -41.40 3.57 9.94
C ARG A 475 -40.35 2.81 9.15
N VAL A 476 -40.67 1.66 8.54
CA VAL A 476 -39.69 0.87 7.78
C VAL A 476 -40.16 0.65 6.35
N ILE A 477 -39.42 1.19 5.39
CA ILE A 477 -39.50 0.79 3.98
C ILE A 477 -38.54 -0.38 3.81
N CYS A 478 -39.06 -1.60 3.78
CA CYS A 478 -38.23 -2.81 3.61
C CYS A 478 -38.20 -3.22 2.14
N VAL A 479 -37.06 -3.04 1.47
CA VAL A 479 -36.85 -3.45 0.08
C VAL A 479 -36.23 -4.85 0.07
N TRP A 480 -37.01 -5.85 -0.34
CA TRP A 480 -36.55 -7.24 -0.46
C TRP A 480 -36.20 -7.56 -1.91
N LYS A 481 -34.94 -7.94 -2.15
CA LYS A 481 -34.42 -8.30 -3.47
C LYS A 481 -33.97 -9.78 -3.51
N PRO A 482 -34.92 -10.73 -3.65
CA PRO A 482 -34.58 -12.14 -3.85
C PRO A 482 -33.92 -12.37 -5.22
N ARG A 483 -33.16 -13.45 -5.32
CA ARG A 483 -32.52 -13.93 -6.57
C ARG A 483 -33.39 -14.93 -7.32
N LYS A 484 -33.97 -15.88 -6.60
CA LYS A 484 -34.67 -17.06 -7.15
C LYS A 484 -36.16 -17.08 -6.79
N SER A 485 -36.50 -16.53 -5.64
CA SER A 485 -37.87 -16.43 -5.13
C SER A 485 -38.61 -15.30 -5.85
N PRO A 486 -39.96 -15.36 -5.91
CA PRO A 486 -40.76 -14.29 -6.49
C PRO A 486 -40.47 -12.94 -5.83
N GLN A 487 -40.38 -11.88 -6.64
CA GLN A 487 -40.27 -10.52 -6.13
C GLN A 487 -41.57 -10.10 -5.42
N PRO A 488 -41.49 -9.23 -4.41
CA PRO A 488 -42.68 -8.59 -3.81
C PRO A 488 -43.58 -7.97 -4.90
N LYS A 489 -44.90 -8.05 -4.71
CA LYS A 489 -45.89 -7.54 -5.67
C LYS A 489 -46.26 -6.10 -5.34
N HIS A 490 -46.82 -5.38 -6.32
CA HIS A 490 -47.40 -4.07 -6.03
C HIS A 490 -48.44 -4.15 -4.90
N GLY A 491 -48.34 -3.26 -3.92
CA GLY A 491 -49.19 -3.23 -2.73
C GLY A 491 -48.79 -4.18 -1.58
N SER A 492 -47.72 -4.99 -1.72
CA SER A 492 -47.28 -5.87 -0.64
C SER A 492 -46.65 -5.11 0.53
N PRO A 493 -46.57 -5.70 1.73
CA PRO A 493 -45.86 -5.10 2.86
C PRO A 493 -44.38 -4.80 2.56
N LEU A 494 -43.73 -5.64 1.76
CA LEU A 494 -42.36 -5.46 1.29
C LEU A 494 -42.32 -4.75 -0.06
N TRP A 495 -41.25 -3.99 -0.30
CA TRP A 495 -40.98 -3.28 -1.54
C TRP A 495 -40.10 -4.13 -2.46
N SER A 496 -40.44 -4.17 -3.75
CA SER A 496 -39.69 -4.90 -4.77
C SER A 496 -38.41 -4.18 -5.21
N ALA A 497 -37.49 -4.92 -5.85
CA ALA A 497 -36.20 -4.40 -6.30
C ALA A 497 -36.29 -3.17 -7.23
N GLY A 498 -37.39 -2.99 -7.95
CA GLY A 498 -37.60 -1.86 -8.87
C GLY A 498 -37.64 -0.49 -8.20
N TYR A 499 -37.86 -0.43 -6.88
CA TYR A 499 -38.00 0.81 -6.12
C TYR A 499 -36.69 1.33 -5.52
N LEU A 500 -35.60 0.56 -5.56
CA LEU A 500 -34.28 1.03 -5.15
C LEU A 500 -33.26 0.65 -6.23
N LYS A 501 -32.84 1.64 -7.00
CA LYS A 501 -31.91 1.48 -8.13
C LYS A 501 -30.56 2.09 -7.81
N ASP A 502 -29.52 1.52 -8.38
CA ASP A 502 -28.16 2.02 -8.32
C ASP A 502 -27.37 1.60 -9.57
N ASN A 503 -26.25 2.28 -9.79
CA ASN A 503 -25.27 1.95 -10.82
C ASN A 503 -23.94 1.64 -10.13
N TRP A 504 -23.75 0.38 -9.73
CA TRP A 504 -22.46 -0.07 -9.19
C TRP A 504 -21.37 -0.02 -10.26
N ILE A 505 -20.15 0.33 -9.84
CA ILE A 505 -19.00 0.50 -10.74
C ILE A 505 -17.80 -0.17 -10.10
N ASP A 506 -17.26 -1.16 -10.80
CA ASP A 506 -16.08 -1.91 -10.35
C ASP A 506 -14.80 -1.15 -10.68
N THR A 507 -14.39 -0.26 -9.78
CA THR A 507 -13.16 0.51 -9.96
C THR A 507 -12.54 0.93 -8.63
N ASP A 508 -11.21 0.95 -8.57
CA ASP A 508 -10.43 1.53 -7.47
C ASP A 508 -9.90 2.95 -7.77
N LEU A 509 -10.31 3.52 -8.90
CA LEU A 509 -9.93 4.82 -9.43
C LEU A 509 -10.93 5.89 -8.97
N PRO A 510 -10.52 6.84 -8.10
CA PRO A 510 -11.48 7.68 -7.37
C PRO A 510 -12.16 8.75 -8.24
N GLU A 511 -11.44 9.40 -9.16
CA GLU A 511 -12.02 10.40 -10.05
C GLU A 511 -12.96 9.74 -11.07
N THR A 512 -12.56 8.58 -11.60
CA THR A 512 -13.42 7.81 -12.51
C THR A 512 -14.74 7.42 -11.84
N LYS A 513 -14.71 6.98 -10.57
CA LYS A 513 -15.93 6.71 -9.80
C LYS A 513 -16.74 7.98 -9.57
N PHE A 514 -16.10 9.09 -9.20
CA PHE A 514 -16.75 10.38 -8.96
C PHE A 514 -17.52 10.88 -10.19
N GLU A 515 -16.86 10.96 -11.34
CA GLU A 515 -17.47 11.45 -12.59
C GLU A 515 -18.51 10.47 -13.14
N SER A 516 -18.31 9.16 -12.98
CA SER A 516 -19.31 8.17 -13.40
C SER A 516 -20.58 8.23 -12.54
N ASN A 517 -20.44 8.42 -11.22
CA ASN A 517 -21.58 8.67 -10.33
C ASN A 517 -22.34 9.94 -10.76
N MET A 518 -21.62 11.01 -11.10
CA MET A 518 -22.20 12.27 -11.58
C MET A 518 -22.98 12.06 -12.88
N LYS A 519 -22.37 11.35 -13.84
CA LYS A 519 -23.00 10.99 -15.11
C LYS A 519 -24.30 10.22 -14.89
N HIS A 520 -24.27 9.12 -14.13
CA HIS A 520 -25.48 8.31 -13.94
C HIS A 520 -26.56 9.05 -13.16
N LEU A 521 -26.19 9.94 -12.23
CA LEU A 521 -27.14 10.83 -11.57
C LEU A 521 -27.80 11.81 -12.55
N SER A 522 -27.02 12.34 -13.51
CA SER A 522 -27.52 13.24 -14.58
C SER A 522 -28.47 12.56 -15.57
N GLU A 523 -28.54 11.24 -15.57
CA GLU A 523 -29.46 10.45 -16.39
C GLU A 523 -30.79 10.18 -15.65
N GLN A 524 -30.84 10.41 -14.33
CA GLN A 524 -32.06 10.19 -13.53
C GLN A 524 -33.05 11.34 -13.65
N GLN A 525 -34.34 11.01 -13.55
CA GLN A 525 -35.38 12.02 -13.38
C GLN A 525 -35.26 12.73 -12.01
N PRO A 526 -35.71 14.00 -11.92
CA PRO A 526 -35.85 14.72 -10.65
C PRO A 526 -36.62 13.93 -9.59
N VAL A 527 -36.32 14.17 -8.31
CA VAL A 527 -36.99 13.46 -7.20
C VAL A 527 -38.50 13.68 -7.17
N THR A 528 -38.99 14.78 -7.72
CA THR A 528 -40.42 15.15 -7.75
C THR A 528 -41.23 14.33 -8.75
N SER A 529 -40.62 13.78 -9.79
CA SER A 529 -41.30 13.00 -10.83
C SER A 529 -41.05 11.49 -10.73
N ARG A 530 -39.92 11.05 -10.16
CA ARG A 530 -39.61 9.63 -10.06
C ARG A 530 -40.34 8.91 -8.92
N LYS A 531 -40.66 7.63 -9.16
CA LYS A 531 -41.34 6.72 -8.20
C LYS A 531 -40.43 5.60 -7.68
N TYR A 532 -39.13 5.87 -7.61
CA TYR A 532 -38.14 4.96 -7.06
C TYR A 532 -37.02 5.76 -6.38
N PHE A 533 -36.38 5.15 -5.40
CA PHE A 533 -35.15 5.65 -4.82
C PHE A 533 -33.97 5.37 -5.75
N TYR A 534 -33.14 6.39 -5.97
CA TYR A 534 -31.87 6.23 -6.67
C TYR A 534 -30.70 6.45 -5.72
N ARG A 535 -29.83 5.45 -5.63
CA ARG A 535 -28.67 5.41 -4.74
C ARG A 535 -27.38 5.69 -5.52
N VAL A 536 -26.68 6.72 -5.06
CA VAL A 536 -25.30 7.01 -5.44
C VAL A 536 -24.37 6.43 -4.38
N GLU A 537 -23.39 5.64 -4.81
CA GLU A 537 -22.42 5.00 -3.90
C GLU A 537 -21.05 5.69 -3.97
N ASN A 538 -20.69 6.36 -2.88
CA ASN A 538 -19.38 6.99 -2.66
C ASN A 538 -18.35 5.98 -2.15
N THR A 539 -18.14 4.92 -2.93
CA THR A 539 -17.27 3.78 -2.60
C THR A 539 -16.45 3.39 -3.83
N VAL A 540 -15.27 2.80 -3.60
CA VAL A 540 -14.43 2.24 -4.67
C VAL A 540 -13.99 0.83 -4.29
N THR A 541 -13.88 -0.04 -5.29
CA THR A 541 -13.68 -1.49 -5.12
C THR A 541 -12.22 -1.87 -5.38
N PRO A 542 -11.53 -2.57 -4.46
CA PRO A 542 -10.17 -3.04 -4.68
C PRO A 542 -10.05 -3.90 -5.96
N GLN A 543 -8.99 -3.68 -6.75
CA GLN A 543 -8.73 -4.42 -8.00
C GLN A 543 -7.54 -5.37 -7.83
N ALA A 544 -7.61 -6.56 -8.46
CA ALA A 544 -6.62 -7.63 -8.30
C ALA A 544 -5.22 -7.28 -8.82
N ASP A 545 -5.10 -6.28 -9.72
CA ASP A 545 -3.84 -5.74 -10.22
C ASP A 545 -3.27 -4.61 -9.32
N ASN A 546 -3.91 -4.33 -8.18
CA ASN A 546 -3.44 -3.40 -7.16
C ASN A 546 -2.89 -4.14 -5.92
N PRO A 547 -1.71 -3.78 -5.40
CA PRO A 547 -1.16 -4.35 -4.16
C PRO A 547 -1.97 -3.98 -2.91
N VAL A 548 -2.69 -2.86 -2.94
CA VAL A 548 -3.55 -2.43 -1.83
C VAL A 548 -4.95 -3.01 -2.06
N LEU A 549 -5.19 -4.18 -1.48
CA LEU A 549 -6.45 -4.92 -1.61
C LEU A 549 -7.41 -4.71 -0.43
N CYS A 550 -6.94 -4.12 0.67
CA CYS A 550 -7.80 -3.80 1.81
C CYS A 550 -8.82 -2.72 1.46
N VAL A 551 -10.08 -2.92 1.85
CA VAL A 551 -11.21 -2.03 1.49
C VAL A 551 -11.02 -0.62 2.05
N LYS A 552 -10.63 -0.48 3.33
CA LYS A 552 -10.52 0.83 3.99
C LYS A 552 -9.51 1.77 3.30
N PRO A 553 -8.26 1.38 3.00
CA PRO A 553 -7.35 2.21 2.22
C PRO A 553 -7.85 2.56 0.80
N VAL A 554 -8.62 1.68 0.18
CA VAL A 554 -9.16 1.87 -1.18
C VAL A 554 -10.31 2.87 -1.15
N THR A 555 -11.30 2.68 -0.28
CA THR A 555 -12.47 3.58 -0.18
C THR A 555 -12.11 4.98 0.34
N ASN A 556 -11.06 5.10 1.17
CA ASN A 556 -10.51 6.39 1.59
C ASN A 556 -9.96 7.26 0.43
N ARG A 557 -9.85 6.71 -0.78
CA ARG A 557 -9.46 7.48 -1.98
C ARG A 557 -10.59 8.41 -2.44
N ILE A 558 -11.85 8.07 -2.17
CA ILE A 558 -13.02 8.85 -2.61
C ILE A 558 -13.81 9.46 -1.44
N ARG A 559 -13.95 8.73 -0.32
CA ARG A 559 -14.75 9.15 0.84
C ARG A 559 -14.57 10.61 1.29
N PRO A 560 -13.34 11.16 1.39
CA PRO A 560 -13.13 12.56 1.82
C PRO A 560 -13.72 13.67 0.92
N HIS A 561 -14.29 13.29 -0.23
CA HIS A 561 -14.85 14.19 -1.25
C HIS A 561 -16.38 14.19 -1.25
N ALA A 562 -17.05 13.65 -0.21
CA ALA A 562 -18.50 13.59 -0.14
C ALA A 562 -19.19 14.95 -0.25
N ARG A 563 -18.71 15.95 0.49
CA ARG A 563 -19.20 17.34 0.43
C ARG A 563 -18.98 17.97 -0.93
N LEU A 564 -17.81 17.72 -1.53
CA LEU A 564 -17.50 18.16 -2.89
C LEU A 564 -18.47 17.55 -3.91
N PHE A 565 -18.82 16.26 -3.77
CA PHE A 565 -19.78 15.61 -4.64
C PHE A 565 -21.17 16.25 -4.54
N ILE A 566 -21.65 16.54 -3.33
CA ILE A 566 -22.92 17.25 -3.12
C ILE A 566 -22.91 18.63 -3.77
N LYS A 567 -21.83 19.40 -3.55
CA LYS A 567 -21.63 20.70 -4.18
C LYS A 567 -21.69 20.61 -5.70
N GLU A 568 -20.96 19.67 -6.29
CA GLU A 568 -20.92 19.46 -7.73
C GLU A 568 -22.27 19.02 -8.30
N CYS A 569 -23.06 18.24 -7.57
CA CYS A 569 -24.43 17.92 -7.98
C CYS A 569 -25.25 19.20 -8.18
N ILE A 570 -25.14 20.18 -7.27
CA ILE A 570 -25.88 21.44 -7.34
C ILE A 570 -25.33 22.31 -8.47
N CYS A 571 -24.01 22.51 -8.53
CA CYS A 571 -23.37 23.34 -9.54
C CYS A 571 -23.62 22.84 -10.98
N ARG A 572 -23.75 21.52 -11.17
CA ARG A 572 -24.03 20.91 -12.48
C ARG A 572 -25.53 20.75 -12.77
N GLY A 573 -26.42 21.23 -11.91
CA GLY A 573 -27.88 21.20 -12.14
C GLY A 573 -28.53 19.84 -11.90
N TYR A 574 -27.93 18.98 -11.08
CA TYR A 574 -28.42 17.67 -10.68
C TYR A 574 -28.78 17.59 -9.19
N GLY A 575 -28.74 18.73 -8.49
CA GLY A 575 -29.03 18.83 -7.06
C GLY A 575 -30.43 18.35 -6.69
N ASP A 576 -31.40 18.42 -7.60
CA ASP A 576 -32.78 17.93 -7.45
C ASP A 576 -32.95 16.42 -7.74
N ARG A 577 -31.87 15.71 -8.11
CA ARG A 577 -31.87 14.27 -8.41
C ARG A 577 -31.23 13.43 -7.31
N LEU A 578 -30.34 14.00 -6.50
CA LEU A 578 -29.68 13.30 -5.41
C LEU A 578 -30.71 12.93 -4.32
N GLN A 579 -30.77 11.66 -3.88
CA GLN A 579 -31.72 11.24 -2.85
C GLN A 579 -31.10 10.22 -1.90
N ILE A 580 -30.56 9.09 -2.35
CA ILE A 580 -29.79 8.24 -1.46
C ILE A 580 -28.31 8.46 -1.77
N TYR A 581 -27.53 8.82 -0.75
CA TYR A 581 -26.08 8.91 -0.86
C TYR A 581 -25.45 7.95 0.15
N SER A 582 -24.74 6.94 -0.35
CA SER A 582 -24.18 5.86 0.47
C SER A 582 -22.66 5.89 0.51
N THR A 583 -22.06 5.47 1.62
CA THR A 583 -20.60 5.38 1.75
C THR A 583 -20.14 4.15 2.55
N ASP A 584 -18.86 3.83 2.45
CA ASP A 584 -18.17 2.89 3.33
C ASP A 584 -17.61 3.64 4.54
N PHE A 585 -17.57 3.00 5.70
CA PHE A 585 -17.04 3.55 6.94
C PHE A 585 -17.62 4.93 7.26
N ILE A 586 -18.95 5.01 7.27
CA ILE A 586 -19.70 6.24 7.50
C ILE A 586 -19.19 7.02 8.73
N ASP A 587 -19.29 8.35 8.65
CA ASP A 587 -18.87 9.29 9.68
C ASP A 587 -19.91 10.42 9.83
N GLU A 588 -19.71 11.24 10.87
CA GLU A 588 -20.61 12.32 11.23
C GLU A 588 -20.71 13.41 10.13
N ASP A 589 -19.59 13.83 9.54
CA ASP A 589 -19.57 14.87 8.51
C ASP A 589 -20.37 14.47 7.26
N PHE A 590 -20.27 13.20 6.84
CA PHE A 590 -21.07 12.66 5.75
C PHE A 590 -22.57 12.72 6.05
N VAL A 591 -22.96 12.35 7.27
CA VAL A 591 -24.35 12.37 7.72
C VAL A 591 -24.88 13.80 7.77
N ASP A 592 -24.14 14.70 8.39
CA ASP A 592 -24.50 16.11 8.55
C ASP A 592 -24.68 16.79 7.19
N ALA A 593 -23.79 16.51 6.23
CA ALA A 593 -23.92 17.01 4.87
C ALA A 593 -25.23 16.59 4.19
N CYS A 594 -25.68 15.35 4.38
CA CYS A 594 -26.94 14.86 3.84
C CYS A 594 -28.16 15.49 4.54
N ILE A 595 -28.11 15.61 5.87
CA ILE A 595 -29.20 16.21 6.66
C ILE A 595 -29.31 17.70 6.37
N GLY A 596 -28.19 18.41 6.29
CA GLY A 596 -28.13 19.83 5.97
C GLY A 596 -28.72 20.14 4.60
N LEU A 597 -28.38 19.35 3.58
CA LEU A 597 -29.00 19.49 2.26
C LEU A 597 -30.51 19.20 2.28
N THR A 598 -30.94 18.24 3.09
CA THR A 598 -32.36 17.95 3.33
C THR A 598 -33.07 19.15 3.94
N ASN A 599 -32.49 19.76 4.99
CA ASN A 599 -33.06 20.95 5.62
C ASN A 599 -33.18 22.11 4.63
N ALA A 600 -32.14 22.37 3.84
CA ALA A 600 -32.14 23.41 2.82
C ALA A 600 -33.24 23.21 1.75
N ARG A 601 -33.53 21.97 1.35
CA ARG A 601 -34.65 21.64 0.43
C ARG A 601 -36.02 21.97 1.02
N ILE A 602 -36.20 21.72 2.31
CA ILE A 602 -37.47 21.94 3.01
C ILE A 602 -37.71 23.44 3.21
N GLU A 603 -36.65 24.20 3.45
CA GLU A 603 -36.68 25.66 3.58
C GLU A 603 -36.76 26.39 2.23
N GLY A 604 -36.64 25.69 1.09
CA GLY A 604 -36.70 26.30 -0.24
C GLY A 604 -35.45 27.10 -0.63
N LYS A 605 -34.27 26.71 -0.13
CA LYS A 605 -32.99 27.42 -0.33
C LYS A 605 -32.13 26.87 -1.48
N LEU A 606 -32.68 26.02 -2.34
CA LEU A 606 -31.98 25.32 -3.43
C LEU A 606 -32.34 25.83 -4.82
#